data_AF-A0A1B0GN38-F1
#
_entry.id   AF-A0A1B0GN38-F1
#
_cell.length_a   1.000
_cell.length_b   1.000
_cell.length_c   1.000
_cell.angle_alpha   90.00
_cell.angle_beta   90.00
_cell.angle_gamma   90.00
#
_symmetry.space_group_name_H-M   'P 1'
#
loop_
_entity.id
_entity.type
_entity.pdbx_description
1 polymer ?
#
loop_
_entity_poly.entity_id
_entity_poly.type
_entity_poly.pdbx_seq_one_letter_code
_entity_poly.pdbx_strand_id
1 'polypeptide(L)'
;MSEQLKQHAKDNPIYSEVLLRKSDFYARKRDIICKREDYVKLLERLEEILGEVESELNSQATQSNSDWWLCSPQFTIVDCCLGILLYRLYSLGLEDHLWTGGKKPHIERYFARLYTRDTFLRAIPSRISTLRTMWNKTPGNYKLGVGLLSASSVIAAFLAIRK
;
A
#
# COMPACT_ATOMS: atom_id res chain seq x y z
N MET A 1 19.80 1.30 -3.18
CA MET A 1 19.06 1.78 -4.37
C MET A 1 19.66 3.06 -4.94
N SER A 2 19.81 4.15 -4.17
CA SER A 2 20.51 5.37 -4.64
C SER A 2 21.96 5.08 -5.09
N GLU A 3 22.76 4.41 -4.27
CA GLU A 3 24.14 4.04 -4.64
C GLU A 3 24.24 3.12 -5.86
N GLN A 4 23.28 2.19 -6.03
CA GLN A 4 23.22 1.33 -7.21
C GLN A 4 22.94 2.12 -8.49
N LEU A 5 22.06 3.13 -8.41
CA LEU A 5 21.76 4.01 -9.55
C LEU A 5 22.96 4.91 -9.90
N LYS A 6 23.71 5.38 -8.90
CA LYS A 6 24.97 6.10 -9.14
C LYS A 6 26.01 5.21 -9.82
N GLN A 7 26.09 3.92 -9.45
CA GLN A 7 26.97 2.98 -10.13
C GLN A 7 26.53 2.76 -11.58
N HIS A 8 25.24 2.51 -11.83
CA HIS A 8 24.72 2.35 -13.19
C HIS A 8 24.91 3.60 -14.07
N ALA A 9 24.89 4.80 -13.48
CA ALA A 9 25.18 6.04 -14.18
C ALA A 9 26.65 6.12 -14.66
N LYS A 10 27.59 5.58 -13.88
CA LYS A 10 29.00 5.44 -14.32
C LYS A 10 29.14 4.42 -15.44
N ASP A 11 28.42 3.30 -15.32
CA ASP A 11 28.49 2.19 -16.29
C ASP A 11 27.76 2.53 -17.62
N ASN A 12 26.81 3.47 -17.60
CA ASN A 12 26.00 3.86 -18.77
C ASN A 12 25.94 5.40 -18.92
N PRO A 13 26.98 6.03 -19.51
CA PRO A 13 27.10 7.49 -19.59
C PRO A 13 25.93 8.18 -20.31
N ILE A 14 25.34 7.53 -21.31
CA ILE A 14 24.20 8.04 -22.11
C ILE A 14 22.98 8.33 -21.21
N TYR A 15 22.76 7.52 -20.18
CA TYR A 15 21.63 7.66 -19.26
C TYR A 15 22.02 8.27 -17.92
N SER A 16 23.27 8.73 -17.78
CA SER A 16 23.85 9.17 -16.51
C SER A 16 22.99 10.24 -15.82
N GLU A 17 22.56 11.27 -16.56
CA GLU A 17 21.74 12.35 -16.02
C GLU A 17 20.41 11.85 -15.44
N VAL A 18 19.68 11.02 -16.19
CA VAL A 18 18.38 10.47 -15.76
C VAL A 18 18.56 9.55 -14.55
N LEU A 19 19.63 8.74 -14.54
CA LEU A 19 19.94 7.82 -13.45
C LEU A 19 20.35 8.57 -12.16
N LEU A 20 21.12 9.65 -12.28
CA LEU A 20 21.48 10.51 -11.16
C LEU A 20 20.25 11.23 -10.58
N ARG A 21 19.40 11.83 -11.43
CA ARG A 21 18.12 12.42 -10.98
C ARG A 21 17.25 11.40 -10.24
N LYS A 22 17.18 10.18 -10.76
CA LYS A 22 16.44 9.08 -10.11
C LYS A 22 17.09 8.69 -8.78
N SER A 23 18.42 8.64 -8.70
CA SER A 23 19.15 8.44 -7.44
C SER A 23 18.77 9.49 -6.40
N ASP A 24 18.80 10.78 -6.77
CA ASP A 24 18.50 11.88 -5.85
C ASP A 24 17.05 11.86 -5.38
N PHE A 25 16.13 11.45 -6.25
CA PHE A 25 14.74 11.20 -5.86
C PHE A 25 14.64 10.12 -4.77
N TYR A 26 15.34 8.98 -4.92
CA TYR A 26 15.34 7.93 -3.91
C TYR A 26 16.03 8.34 -2.61
N ALA A 27 17.11 9.13 -2.67
CA ALA A 27 17.79 9.64 -1.49
C ALA A 27 16.87 10.55 -0.67
N ARG A 28 16.27 11.56 -1.32
CA ARG A 28 15.31 12.47 -0.67
C ARG A 28 14.11 11.72 -0.09
N LYS A 29 13.54 10.77 -0.85
CA LYS A 29 12.43 9.94 -0.38
C LYS A 29 12.82 9.14 0.88
N ARG A 30 14.01 8.56 0.91
CA ARG A 30 14.51 7.83 2.09
C ARG A 30 14.61 8.78 3.29
N ASP A 31 15.17 9.96 3.10
CA ASP A 31 15.41 10.90 4.20
C ASP A 31 14.09 11.38 4.83
N ILE A 32 13.03 11.56 4.05
CA ILE A 32 11.66 11.85 4.54
C ILE A 32 11.09 10.66 5.32
N ILE A 33 11.20 9.43 4.79
CA ILE A 33 10.60 8.24 5.42
C ILE A 33 11.34 7.83 6.70
N CYS A 34 12.67 8.04 6.77
CA CYS A 34 13.48 7.64 7.92
C CYS A 34 13.33 8.57 9.13
N LYS A 35 12.84 9.80 8.95
CA LYS A 35 12.58 10.72 10.04
C LYS A 35 11.17 10.53 10.56
N ARG A 36 11.05 10.17 11.84
CA ARG A 36 9.75 9.96 12.49
C ARG A 36 8.83 11.17 12.34
N GLU A 37 9.34 12.38 12.58
CA GLU A 37 8.55 13.61 12.53
C GLU A 37 7.93 13.87 11.15
N ASP A 38 8.71 13.67 10.09
CA ASP A 38 8.24 13.86 8.71
C ASP A 38 7.24 12.76 8.30
N TYR A 39 7.43 11.54 8.79
CA TYR A 39 6.47 10.46 8.61
C TYR A 39 5.12 10.75 9.30
N VAL A 40 5.14 11.28 10.53
CA VAL A 40 3.91 11.67 11.24
C VAL A 40 3.16 12.77 10.50
N LYS A 41 3.85 13.82 10.05
CA LYS A 41 3.24 14.89 9.23
C LYS A 41 2.61 14.37 7.94
N LEU A 42 3.21 13.35 7.33
CA LEU A 42 2.65 12.71 6.14
C LEU A 42 1.36 11.95 6.48
N LEU A 43 1.31 11.24 7.62
CA LEU A 43 0.10 10.57 8.07
C LEU A 43 -1.02 11.55 8.39
N GLU A 44 -0.72 12.65 9.07
CA GLU A 44 -1.69 13.73 9.35
C GLU A 44 -2.31 14.28 8.05
N ARG A 45 -1.46 14.58 7.05
CA ARG A 45 -1.95 15.03 5.74
C ARG A 45 -2.81 13.98 5.02
N LEU A 46 -2.48 12.70 5.15
CA LEU A 46 -3.31 11.63 4.58
C LEU A 46 -4.67 11.58 5.28
N GLU A 47 -4.71 11.79 6.59
CA GLU A 47 -5.95 11.82 7.36
C GLU A 47 -6.85 13.00 6.96
N GLU A 48 -6.27 14.18 6.74
CA GLU A 48 -6.98 15.36 6.20
C GLU A 48 -7.62 15.04 4.83
N ILE A 49 -6.83 14.53 3.88
CA ILE A 49 -7.30 14.19 2.53
C ILE A 49 -8.41 13.13 2.58
N LEU A 50 -8.25 12.09 3.40
CA LEU A 50 -9.30 11.08 3.56
C LEU A 50 -10.54 11.64 4.28
N GLY A 51 -10.38 12.66 5.13
CA GLY A 51 -11.51 13.40 5.71
C GLY A 51 -12.34 14.13 4.65
N GLU A 52 -11.68 14.79 3.69
CA GLU A 52 -12.36 15.43 2.56
C GLU A 52 -13.11 14.41 1.69
N VAL A 53 -12.48 13.28 1.38
CA VAL A 53 -13.11 12.19 0.61
C VAL A 53 -14.32 11.62 1.35
N GLU A 54 -14.22 11.40 2.67
CA GLU A 54 -15.33 10.91 3.48
C GLU A 54 -16.51 11.87 3.47
N SER A 55 -16.24 13.18 3.60
CA SER A 55 -17.26 14.23 3.53
C SER A 55 -17.98 14.22 2.18
N GLU A 56 -17.24 14.08 1.09
CA GLU A 56 -17.81 14.02 -0.26
C GLU A 56 -18.67 12.75 -0.47
N LEU A 57 -18.20 11.59 0.02
CA LEU A 57 -18.99 10.35 -0.06
C LEU A 57 -20.27 10.42 0.80
N ASN A 58 -20.22 11.11 1.95
CA ASN A 58 -21.39 11.32 2.80
C ASN A 58 -22.40 12.30 2.17
N SER A 59 -21.93 13.39 1.57
CA SER A 59 -22.79 14.37 0.90
C SER A 59 -23.62 13.71 -0.21
N GLN A 60 -23.04 12.77 -0.95
CA GLN A 60 -23.72 12.02 -2.00
C GLN A 60 -24.73 11.01 -1.45
N ALA A 61 -24.40 10.35 -0.34
CA ALA A 61 -25.31 9.42 0.31
C ALA A 61 -26.60 10.10 0.80
N THR A 62 -26.50 11.34 1.29
CA THR A 62 -27.66 12.13 1.77
C THR A 62 -28.52 12.70 0.64
N GLN A 63 -27.95 12.94 -0.55
CA GLN A 63 -28.66 13.46 -1.72
C GLN A 63 -29.40 12.39 -2.56
N SER A 64 -29.66 11.20 -2.00
CA SER A 64 -30.26 10.04 -2.68
C SER A 64 -29.42 9.42 -3.81
N ASN A 65 -28.14 9.80 -3.95
CA ASN A 65 -27.20 9.23 -4.92
C ASN A 65 -26.37 8.09 -4.30
N SER A 66 -27.03 7.18 -3.58
CA SER A 66 -26.33 6.23 -2.69
C SER A 66 -25.40 5.24 -3.40
N ASP A 67 -25.59 5.06 -4.71
CA ASP A 67 -24.83 4.13 -5.55
C ASP A 67 -23.75 4.80 -6.41
N TRP A 68 -23.54 6.10 -6.26
CA TRP A 68 -22.47 6.79 -7.00
C TRP A 68 -21.08 6.31 -6.56
N TRP A 69 -20.15 6.41 -7.50
CA TRP A 69 -18.72 6.43 -7.23
C TRP A 69 -18.32 7.83 -6.77
N LEU A 70 -17.02 8.13 -6.61
CA LEU A 70 -16.59 9.31 -5.87
C LEU A 70 -17.19 10.63 -6.39
N CYS A 71 -17.45 10.75 -7.69
CA CYS A 71 -18.03 11.98 -8.26
C CYS A 71 -19.18 11.71 -9.24
N SER A 72 -19.50 10.46 -9.56
CA SER A 72 -20.48 10.15 -10.62
C SER A 72 -21.07 8.74 -10.49
N PRO A 73 -22.20 8.44 -11.15
CA PRO A 73 -22.76 7.09 -11.18
C PRO A 73 -21.84 6.07 -11.87
N GLN A 74 -20.95 6.53 -12.75
CA GLN A 74 -20.03 5.70 -13.52
C GLN A 74 -18.66 5.65 -12.84
N PHE A 75 -17.95 4.53 -13.02
CA PHE A 75 -16.60 4.38 -12.51
C PHE A 75 -15.63 5.15 -13.42
N THR A 76 -14.86 6.08 -12.85
CA THR A 76 -14.01 7.01 -13.62
C THR A 76 -12.54 6.90 -13.24
N ILE A 77 -11.71 7.73 -13.89
CA ILE A 77 -10.28 7.85 -13.53
C ILE A 77 -10.07 8.32 -12.09
N VAL A 78 -11.00 9.09 -11.53
CA VAL A 78 -10.93 9.55 -10.14
C VAL A 78 -10.99 8.35 -9.19
N ASP A 79 -11.85 7.38 -9.50
CA ASP A 79 -11.99 6.14 -8.74
C ASP A 79 -10.79 5.20 -8.92
N CYS A 80 -10.17 5.19 -10.10
CA CYS A 80 -8.89 4.50 -10.31
C CYS A 80 -7.81 5.07 -9.36
N CYS A 81 -7.68 6.40 -9.31
CA CYS A 81 -6.68 7.07 -8.48
C CYS A 81 -6.92 6.83 -6.99
N LEU A 82 -8.14 7.04 -6.52
CA LEU A 82 -8.53 6.80 -5.12
C LEU A 82 -8.37 5.31 -4.76
N GLY A 83 -8.84 4.42 -5.63
CA GLY A 83 -8.76 2.98 -5.41
C GLY A 83 -7.33 2.46 -5.28
N ILE A 84 -6.41 2.95 -6.11
CA ILE A 84 -4.98 2.61 -6.00
C ILE A 84 -4.40 3.11 -4.67
N LEU A 85 -4.76 4.31 -4.23
CA LEU A 85 -4.32 4.85 -2.94
C LEU A 85 -4.82 3.99 -1.78
N LEU A 86 -6.12 3.73 -1.70
CA LEU A 86 -6.73 2.93 -0.64
C LEU A 86 -6.15 1.51 -0.60
N TYR A 87 -5.98 0.86 -1.76
CA TYR A 87 -5.38 -0.48 -1.80
C TYR A 87 -3.93 -0.50 -1.31
N ARG A 88 -3.15 0.55 -1.59
CA ARG A 88 -1.77 0.64 -1.09
C ARG A 88 -1.73 0.82 0.42
N LEU A 89 -2.62 1.64 0.96
CA LEU A 89 -2.75 1.83 2.40
C LEU A 89 -3.22 0.54 3.10
N TYR A 90 -4.19 -0.17 2.52
CA TYR A 90 -4.64 -1.48 2.96
C TYR A 90 -3.52 -2.53 2.91
N SER A 91 -2.76 -2.55 1.82
CA SER A 91 -1.61 -3.46 1.68
C SER A 91 -0.49 -3.18 2.68
N LEU A 92 -0.46 -1.98 3.28
CA LEU A 92 0.48 -1.59 4.34
C LEU A 92 -0.07 -1.85 5.75
N GLY A 93 -1.34 -2.27 5.91
CA GLY A 93 -1.98 -2.44 7.21
C GLY A 93 -2.37 -1.12 7.89
N LEU A 94 -2.60 -0.05 7.12
CA LEU A 94 -2.96 1.27 7.64
C LEU A 94 -4.47 1.53 7.68
N GLU A 95 -5.28 0.60 7.17
CA GLU A 95 -6.74 0.68 7.15
C GLU A 95 -7.34 0.89 8.55
N ASP A 96 -6.81 0.16 9.55
CA ASP A 96 -7.20 0.22 10.96
C ASP A 96 -6.91 1.57 11.59
N HIS A 97 -5.87 2.25 11.11
CA HIS A 97 -5.56 3.59 11.56
C HIS A 97 -6.45 4.63 10.87
N LEU A 98 -6.70 4.49 9.57
CA LEU A 98 -7.18 5.58 8.73
C LEU A 98 -8.70 5.60 8.49
N TRP A 99 -9.37 4.46 8.28
CA TRP A 99 -10.79 4.46 7.90
C TRP A 99 -11.67 3.35 8.50
N THR A 100 -11.13 2.19 8.91
CA THR A 100 -11.98 1.10 9.47
C THR A 100 -12.36 1.36 10.93
N GLY A 101 -13.24 0.50 11.47
CA GLY A 101 -13.70 0.62 12.86
C GLY A 101 -14.65 1.80 13.07
N GLY A 102 -15.36 2.22 12.02
CA GLY A 102 -16.32 3.32 12.07
C GLY A 102 -15.71 4.72 12.01
N LYS A 103 -14.40 4.85 11.75
CA LYS A 103 -13.74 6.17 11.62
C LYS A 103 -14.19 6.93 10.38
N LYS A 104 -14.25 6.24 9.24
CA LYS A 104 -14.67 6.77 7.93
C LYS A 104 -15.53 5.71 7.22
N PRO A 105 -16.77 5.48 7.70
CA PRO A 105 -17.63 4.40 7.22
C PRO A 105 -17.96 4.48 5.73
N HIS A 106 -18.00 5.66 5.12
CA HIS A 106 -18.30 5.80 3.70
C HIS A 106 -17.13 5.35 2.83
N ILE A 107 -15.89 5.68 3.20
CA ILE A 107 -14.68 5.14 2.58
C ILE A 107 -14.59 3.64 2.79
N GLU A 108 -14.90 3.14 3.99
CA GLU A 108 -14.90 1.70 4.28
C GLU A 108 -15.86 0.95 3.34
N ARG A 109 -17.10 1.46 3.20
CA ARG A 109 -18.10 0.93 2.27
C ARG A 109 -17.67 1.05 0.81
N TYR A 110 -17.12 2.20 0.42
CA TYR A 110 -16.61 2.46 -0.93
C TYR A 110 -15.50 1.48 -1.29
N PHE A 111 -14.53 1.29 -0.41
CA PHE A 111 -13.41 0.38 -0.64
C PHE A 111 -13.88 -1.08 -0.69
N ALA A 112 -14.80 -1.49 0.18
CA ALA A 112 -15.41 -2.82 0.11
C ALA A 112 -16.09 -3.06 -1.24
N ARG A 113 -16.86 -2.09 -1.76
CA ARG A 113 -17.48 -2.15 -3.09
C ARG A 113 -16.44 -2.17 -4.23
N LEU A 114 -15.36 -1.41 -4.11
CA LEU A 114 -14.27 -1.44 -5.09
C LEU A 114 -13.59 -2.80 -5.14
N TYR A 115 -13.33 -3.40 -3.98
CA TYR A 115 -12.59 -4.65 -3.83
C TYR A 115 -13.34 -5.89 -4.36
N THR A 116 -14.65 -5.78 -4.60
CA THR A 116 -15.44 -6.85 -5.25
C THR A 116 -15.36 -6.82 -6.78
N ARG A 117 -14.81 -5.75 -7.39
CA ARG A 117 -14.74 -5.62 -8.85
C ARG A 117 -13.64 -6.51 -9.42
N ASP A 118 -14.00 -7.43 -10.32
CA ASP A 118 -13.04 -8.31 -11.01
C ASP A 118 -11.97 -7.53 -11.78
N THR A 119 -12.32 -6.43 -12.45
CA THR A 119 -11.36 -5.58 -13.16
C THR A 119 -10.32 -4.96 -12.23
N PHE A 120 -10.72 -4.61 -11.01
CA PHE A 120 -9.82 -4.11 -9.98
C PHE A 120 -8.90 -5.22 -9.47
N LEU A 121 -9.46 -6.39 -9.14
CA LEU A 121 -8.71 -7.55 -8.66
C LEU A 121 -7.67 -8.05 -9.68
N ARG A 122 -7.94 -7.94 -10.98
CA ARG A 122 -6.99 -8.27 -12.04
C ARG A 122 -5.87 -7.24 -12.19
N ALA A 123 -6.12 -5.99 -11.82
CA ALA A 123 -5.13 -4.91 -11.94
C ALA A 123 -4.14 -4.89 -10.76
N ILE A 124 -4.54 -5.38 -9.58
CA ILE A 124 -3.67 -5.40 -8.40
C ILE A 124 -2.62 -6.52 -8.47
N PRO A 125 -1.39 -6.28 -7.98
CA PRO A 125 -0.39 -7.34 -7.85
C PRO A 125 -0.88 -8.44 -6.92
N SER A 126 -0.74 -9.70 -7.32
CA SER A 126 -1.14 -10.83 -6.47
C SER A 126 -0.36 -10.83 -5.16
N ARG A 127 -1.01 -11.26 -4.06
CA ARG A 127 -0.33 -11.42 -2.76
C ARG A 127 0.93 -12.27 -2.84
N ILE A 128 0.96 -13.23 -3.76
CA ILE A 128 2.12 -14.08 -4.07
C ILE A 128 3.28 -13.26 -4.64
N SER A 129 3.00 -12.30 -5.53
CA SER A 129 4.01 -11.37 -6.07
C SER A 129 4.63 -10.52 -4.96
N THR A 130 3.80 -9.99 -4.06
CA THR A 130 4.27 -9.20 -2.92
C THR A 130 5.12 -10.03 -1.97
N LEU A 131 4.67 -11.24 -1.61
CA LEU A 131 5.43 -12.17 -0.77
C LEU A 131 6.75 -12.58 -1.41
N ARG A 132 6.74 -12.88 -2.71
CA ARG A 132 7.97 -13.18 -3.48
C ARG A 132 8.93 -11.99 -3.45
N THR A 133 8.41 -10.77 -3.57
CA THR A 133 9.22 -9.55 -3.52
C THR A 133 9.82 -9.34 -2.13
N MET A 134 9.01 -9.48 -1.07
CA MET A 134 9.50 -9.43 0.31
C MET A 134 10.58 -10.49 0.53
N TRP A 135 10.31 -11.74 0.19
CA TRP A 135 11.26 -12.85 0.30
C TRP A 135 12.57 -12.56 -0.43
N ASN A 136 12.51 -11.99 -1.63
CA ASN A 136 13.73 -11.64 -2.39
C ASN A 136 14.51 -10.47 -1.78
N LYS A 137 13.86 -9.58 -1.03
CA LYS A 137 14.47 -8.41 -0.40
C LYS A 137 14.89 -8.62 1.06
N THR A 138 14.37 -9.65 1.74
CA THR A 138 14.75 -10.00 3.10
C THR A 138 16.22 -10.47 3.14
N PRO A 139 17.07 -9.95 4.05
CA PRO A 139 18.45 -10.40 4.18
C PRO A 139 18.52 -11.87 4.64
N GLY A 140 19.57 -12.59 4.23
CA GLY A 140 19.65 -14.06 4.32
C GLY A 140 19.53 -14.63 5.75
N ASN A 141 19.99 -13.88 6.75
CA ASN A 141 19.86 -14.22 8.17
C ASN A 141 18.40 -14.31 8.64
N TYR A 142 17.52 -13.43 8.16
CA TYR A 142 16.09 -13.46 8.50
C TYR A 142 15.34 -14.59 7.79
N LYS A 143 15.80 -15.03 6.60
CA LYS A 143 15.20 -16.17 5.89
C LYS A 143 15.32 -17.47 6.68
N LEU A 144 16.47 -17.69 7.31
CA LEU A 144 16.71 -18.85 8.17
C LEU A 144 15.81 -18.84 9.41
N GLY A 145 15.63 -17.68 10.04
CA GLY A 145 14.75 -17.54 11.22
C GLY A 145 13.28 -17.84 10.92
N VAL A 146 12.74 -17.33 9.81
CA VAL A 146 11.34 -17.60 9.41
C VAL A 146 11.13 -19.07 9.04
N GLY A 147 12.11 -19.71 8.40
CA GLY A 147 12.07 -21.15 8.10
C GLY A 147 12.02 -22.03 9.35
N LEU A 148 12.82 -21.71 10.38
CA LEU A 148 12.83 -22.47 11.64
C LEU A 148 11.54 -22.31 12.45
N LEU A 149 10.98 -21.09 12.53
CA LEU A 149 9.78 -20.81 13.31
C LEU A 149 8.51 -21.42 12.70
N SER A 150 8.41 -21.44 11.38
CA SER A 150 7.28 -22.08 10.68
C SER A 150 7.32 -23.60 10.79
N ALA A 151 8.50 -24.23 10.63
CA ALA A 151 8.66 -25.67 10.79
C ALA A 151 8.35 -26.13 12.22
N SER A 152 8.83 -25.40 13.23
CA SER A 152 8.59 -25.75 14.64
C SER A 152 7.11 -25.65 15.03
N SER A 153 6.38 -24.63 14.58
CA SER A 153 4.93 -24.52 14.82
C SER A 153 4.12 -25.64 14.15
N VAL A 154 4.49 -26.06 12.93
CA VAL A 154 3.80 -27.17 12.25
C VAL A 154 4.07 -28.50 12.94
N ILE A 155 5.32 -28.74 13.37
CA ILE A 155 5.69 -29.96 14.11
C ILE A 155 4.97 -29.99 15.47
N ALA A 156 4.92 -28.86 16.20
CA ALA A 156 4.22 -28.78 17.47
C ALA A 156 2.71 -29.03 17.32
N ALA A 157 2.07 -28.44 16.29
CA ALA A 157 0.67 -28.70 15.99
C ALA A 157 0.41 -30.17 15.62
N PHE A 158 1.29 -30.77 14.81
CA PHE A 158 1.18 -32.18 14.42
C PHE A 158 1.36 -33.14 15.62
N LEU A 159 2.28 -32.82 16.53
CA LEU A 159 2.46 -33.58 17.78
C LEU A 159 1.28 -33.42 18.75
N ALA A 160 0.64 -32.25 18.78
CA ALA A 160 -0.55 -32.00 19.59
C ALA A 160 -1.80 -32.76 19.07
N ILE A 161 -1.90 -32.99 17.76
CA ILE A 161 -3.00 -33.75 17.13
C ILE A 161 -2.84 -35.27 17.30
N ARG A 162 -1.61 -35.76 17.55
CA ARG A 162 -1.31 -37.19 17.74
C ARG A 162 -1.35 -37.68 19.20
N LYS A 163 -1.70 -36.82 20.15
CA LYS A 163 -1.99 -37.16 21.56
C LYS A 163 -3.48 -37.29 21.77
#